data_AF-A0A2D6C0X6-F1
#
_entry.id   AF-A0A2D6C0X6-F1
#
_cell.length_a   1.000
_cell.length_b   1.000
_cell.length_c   1.000
_cell.angle_alpha   90.00
_cell.angle_beta   90.00
_cell.angle_gamma   90.00
#
_symmetry.space_group_name_H-M   'P 1'
#
loop_
_entity.id
_entity.type
_entity.pdbx_description
1 polymer ?
#
loop_
_entity_poly.entity_id
_entity_poly.type
_entity_poly.pdbx_seq_one_letter_code
_entity_poly.pdbx_strand_id
1 'polypeptide(L)'
;MFRFFAASAFALLSTLTFALPAQALSCLPPTPEDSFARYHAAPELYQIWSGRWIKVNPTPEVTGYVDPMTGTAPYPVTYLFQGRMVGLHGMQGPIRRMTVKVDPQCAGPWCASYPENGEAMVGFFERKPSGQRVFSPGACGGASFARTYQNIQRLASCFRSGACI
;
A
#
# COMPACT_ATOMS: atom_id res chain seq x y z
N MET A 1 39.96 -22.81 57.22
CA MET A 1 40.74 -21.76 56.53
C MET A 1 40.42 -21.80 55.05
N PHE A 2 39.36 -21.10 54.61
CA PHE A 2 38.99 -21.00 53.21
C PHE A 2 39.57 -19.72 52.62
N ARG A 3 40.32 -19.86 51.52
CA ARG A 3 41.04 -18.80 50.85
C ARG A 3 40.08 -17.89 50.07
N PHE A 4 40.25 -16.59 50.27
CA PHE A 4 39.80 -15.55 49.36
C PHE A 4 40.57 -15.66 48.03
N PHE A 5 39.87 -15.84 46.92
CA PHE A 5 40.29 -15.46 45.56
C PHE A 5 39.02 -14.93 44.87
N ALA A 6 38.86 -13.61 44.84
CA ALA A 6 39.03 -12.78 43.63
C ALA A 6 37.97 -13.15 42.56
N ALA A 7 36.81 -12.50 42.55
CA ALA A 7 36.57 -11.17 41.95
C ALA A 7 37.03 -11.07 40.49
N SER A 8 36.12 -10.61 39.63
CA SER A 8 36.31 -10.22 38.21
C SER A 8 35.96 -11.27 37.15
N ALA A 9 34.67 -11.50 36.93
CA ALA A 9 34.15 -12.01 35.66
C ALA A 9 32.67 -11.60 35.44
N PHE A 10 32.35 -10.32 35.64
CA PHE A 10 31.00 -9.77 35.39
C PHE A 10 31.10 -8.39 34.72
N ALA A 11 31.76 -8.32 33.59
CA ALA A 11 31.71 -7.14 32.73
C ALA A 11 32.12 -7.58 31.33
N LEU A 12 31.21 -7.48 30.34
CA LEU A 12 31.41 -7.46 28.88
C LEU A 12 30.25 -8.13 28.12
N LEU A 13 28.98 -7.86 28.46
CA LEU A 13 27.83 -8.40 27.72
C LEU A 13 26.67 -7.39 27.50
N SER A 14 26.93 -6.08 27.57
CA SER A 14 25.86 -5.07 27.54
C SER A 14 26.05 -3.89 26.58
N THR A 15 26.62 -4.09 25.38
CA THR A 15 26.65 -3.01 24.36
C THR A 15 26.47 -3.52 22.93
N LEU A 16 25.44 -4.35 22.70
CA LEU A 16 24.85 -4.54 21.37
C LEU A 16 23.44 -3.94 21.39
N THR A 17 23.37 -2.63 21.65
CA THR A 17 22.20 -1.85 21.25
C THR A 17 22.20 -1.83 19.74
N PHE A 18 21.47 -2.77 19.14
CA PHE A 18 21.05 -2.66 17.75
C PHE A 18 20.32 -1.32 17.62
N ALA A 19 21.03 -0.30 17.15
CA ALA A 19 20.43 0.88 16.59
C ALA A 19 19.66 0.39 15.35
N LEU A 20 18.40 0.01 15.56
CA LEU A 20 17.47 -0.18 14.46
C LEU A 20 17.55 1.11 13.65
N PRO A 21 17.81 1.03 12.34
CA PRO A 21 17.86 2.22 11.53
C PRO A 21 16.54 2.96 11.76
N ALA A 22 16.63 4.15 12.36
CA ALA A 22 15.57 5.12 12.32
C ALA A 22 15.43 5.46 10.84
N GLN A 23 14.60 4.68 10.15
CA GLN A 23 14.21 4.98 8.79
C GLN A 23 13.44 6.29 8.89
N ALA A 24 14.17 7.39 8.78
CA ALA A 24 13.59 8.68 8.50
C ALA A 24 12.63 8.44 7.33
N LEU A 25 11.35 8.76 7.55
CA LEU A 25 10.24 8.51 6.63
C LEU A 25 10.36 9.36 5.34
N SER A 26 11.51 9.33 4.66
CA SER A 26 11.61 9.66 3.25
C SER A 26 11.09 8.45 2.49
N CYS A 27 9.78 8.34 2.33
CA CYS A 27 9.17 7.31 1.50
C CYS A 27 9.81 7.37 0.11
N LEU A 28 10.63 6.38 -0.26
CA LEU A 28 10.93 6.12 -1.66
C LEU A 28 9.65 5.51 -2.26
N PRO A 29 9.01 6.15 -3.26
CA PRO A 29 7.78 5.62 -3.83
C PRO A 29 8.04 4.24 -4.47
N PRO A 30 7.26 3.21 -4.12
CA PRO A 30 7.41 1.89 -4.73
C PRO A 30 7.20 1.93 -6.24
N THR A 31 7.93 1.10 -6.98
CA THR A 31 7.65 0.88 -8.41
C THR A 31 6.43 -0.04 -8.60
N PRO A 32 5.85 -0.10 -9.82
CA PRO A 32 4.82 -1.08 -10.16
C PRO A 32 5.23 -2.53 -9.87
N GLU A 33 6.50 -2.87 -10.10
CA GLU A 33 7.08 -4.19 -9.88
C GLU A 33 7.16 -4.51 -8.39
N ASP A 34 7.72 -3.60 -7.59
CA ASP A 34 7.79 -3.76 -6.12
C ASP A 34 6.40 -3.95 -5.52
N SER A 35 5.44 -3.16 -6.01
CA SER A 35 4.06 -3.21 -5.54
C SER A 35 3.39 -4.51 -5.92
N PHE A 36 3.58 -4.99 -7.15
CA PHE A 36 3.06 -6.28 -7.58
C PHE A 36 3.65 -7.41 -6.74
N ALA A 37 4.97 -7.43 -6.52
CA ALA A 37 5.62 -8.45 -5.68
C ALA A 37 5.03 -8.45 -4.26
N ARG A 38 4.85 -7.27 -3.64
CA ARG A 38 4.21 -7.11 -2.34
C ARG A 38 2.78 -7.65 -2.30
N TYR A 39 1.92 -7.24 -3.25
CA TYR A 39 0.51 -7.66 -3.26
C TYR A 39 0.34 -9.13 -3.70
N HIS A 40 1.28 -9.69 -4.46
CA HIS A 40 1.29 -11.09 -4.83
C HIS A 40 1.70 -12.01 -3.68
N ALA A 41 2.64 -11.57 -2.84
CA ALA A 41 3.06 -12.30 -1.65
C ALA A 41 2.08 -12.19 -0.46
N ALA A 42 1.07 -11.31 -0.56
CA ALA A 42 0.07 -11.12 0.48
C ALA A 42 -0.86 -12.36 0.59
N PRO A 43 -1.32 -12.72 1.81
CA PRO A 43 -2.25 -13.84 1.98
C PRO A 43 -3.65 -13.54 1.45
N GLU A 44 -4.02 -12.26 1.29
CA GLU A 44 -5.30 -11.86 0.71
C GLU A 44 -5.31 -11.91 -0.82
N LEU A 45 -6.50 -12.06 -1.40
CA LEU A 45 -6.65 -12.09 -2.84
C LEU A 45 -6.74 -10.68 -3.43
N TYR A 46 -5.68 -10.27 -4.13
CA TYR A 46 -5.65 -8.99 -4.86
C TYR A 46 -5.97 -9.15 -6.34
N GLN A 47 -6.65 -8.15 -6.89
CA GLN A 47 -6.92 -8.00 -8.32
C GLN A 47 -6.43 -6.64 -8.79
N ILE A 48 -5.83 -6.59 -9.99
CA ILE A 48 -5.39 -5.33 -10.58
C ILE A 48 -6.49 -4.80 -11.51
N TRP A 49 -6.83 -3.54 -11.32
CA TRP A 49 -7.82 -2.84 -12.16
C TRP A 49 -7.26 -1.52 -12.67
N SER A 50 -7.59 -1.21 -13.92
CA SER A 50 -7.30 0.08 -14.55
C SER A 50 -8.60 0.77 -14.94
N GLY A 51 -8.77 2.03 -14.54
CA GLY A 51 -10.03 2.72 -14.70
C GLY A 51 -10.01 4.11 -14.11
N ARG A 52 -11.20 4.60 -13.75
CA ARG A 52 -11.39 5.92 -13.13
C ARG A 52 -12.26 5.84 -11.89
N TRP A 53 -11.98 6.72 -10.94
CA TRP A 53 -12.77 6.91 -9.74
C TRP A 53 -13.99 7.80 -9.99
N ILE A 54 -15.09 7.48 -9.31
CA ILE A 54 -16.31 8.29 -9.27
C ILE A 54 -16.66 8.46 -7.80
N LYS A 55 -16.50 9.70 -7.30
CA LYS A 55 -16.79 10.06 -5.92
C LYS A 55 -18.30 10.17 -5.74
N VAL A 56 -18.85 9.37 -4.82
CA VAL A 56 -20.30 9.36 -4.52
C VAL A 56 -20.64 9.92 -3.15
N ASN A 57 -19.65 10.10 -2.28
CA ASN A 57 -19.79 10.68 -0.95
C ASN A 57 -18.68 11.73 -0.72
N PRO A 58 -18.92 12.72 0.15
CA PRO A 58 -17.84 13.58 0.62
C PRO A 58 -16.77 12.76 1.35
N THR A 59 -15.53 13.24 1.30
CA THR A 59 -14.41 12.68 2.06
C THR A 59 -13.86 13.77 2.97
N PRO A 60 -13.30 13.42 4.13
CA PRO A 60 -12.59 14.40 4.93
C PRO A 60 -11.41 14.96 4.12
N GLU A 61 -11.07 16.22 4.39
CA GLU A 61 -9.87 16.84 3.83
C GLU A 61 -8.65 16.32 4.60
N VAL A 62 -7.97 15.35 4.00
CA VAL A 62 -6.72 14.78 4.51
C VAL A 62 -5.69 14.77 3.38
N THR A 63 -4.65 15.57 3.57
CA THR A 63 -3.54 15.72 2.62
C THR A 63 -2.22 15.51 3.34
N GLY A 64 -1.71 14.28 3.28
CA GLY A 64 -0.41 13.94 3.85
C GLY A 64 -0.39 13.99 5.37
N TYR A 65 0.22 15.01 5.95
CA TYR A 65 0.40 15.12 7.39
C TYR A 65 -0.93 15.41 8.10
N VAL A 66 -1.30 14.55 9.05
CA VAL A 66 -2.42 14.72 9.97
C VAL A 66 -1.84 14.94 11.35
N ASP A 67 -2.20 16.06 11.98
CA ASP A 67 -1.77 16.37 13.33
C ASP A 67 -2.32 15.30 14.31
N PRO A 68 -1.46 14.63 15.12
CA PRO A 68 -1.93 13.59 16.03
C PRO A 68 -2.88 14.06 17.13
N MET A 69 -2.87 15.35 17.47
CA MET A 69 -3.64 15.94 18.57
C MET A 69 -4.94 16.59 18.09
N THR A 70 -4.89 17.25 16.92
CA THR A 70 -6.02 18.05 16.40
C THR A 70 -6.53 17.61 15.04
N GLY A 71 -5.79 16.73 14.35
CA GLY A 71 -6.12 16.29 12.99
C GLY A 71 -7.19 15.21 12.97
N THR A 72 -7.95 15.17 11.88
CA THR A 72 -8.92 14.10 11.60
C THR A 72 -8.24 13.03 10.76
N ALA A 73 -8.08 11.83 11.32
CA ALA A 73 -7.58 10.68 10.56
C ALA A 73 -8.53 10.30 9.41
N PRO A 74 -8.02 9.77 8.28
CA PRO A 74 -8.88 9.20 7.25
C PRO A 74 -9.69 8.04 7.82
N TYR A 75 -10.91 7.88 7.32
CA TYR A 75 -11.75 6.72 7.57
C TYR A 75 -12.20 6.06 6.25
N PRO A 76 -12.61 4.78 6.26
CA PRO A 76 -13.06 4.12 5.05
C PRO A 76 -14.31 4.76 4.45
N VAL A 77 -14.32 4.96 3.14
CA VAL A 77 -15.43 5.59 2.40
C VAL A 77 -15.79 4.78 1.15
N THR A 78 -17.03 4.92 0.70
CA THR A 78 -17.51 4.22 -0.49
C THR A 78 -17.34 5.08 -1.73
N TYR A 79 -16.70 4.50 -2.76
CA TYR A 79 -16.54 5.05 -4.10
C TYR A 79 -17.15 4.10 -5.14
N LEU A 80 -17.41 4.63 -6.33
CA LEU A 80 -17.59 3.82 -7.52
C LEU A 80 -16.28 3.82 -8.33
N PHE A 81 -15.93 2.68 -8.89
CA PHE A 81 -14.81 2.54 -9.81
C PHE A 81 -15.30 1.99 -11.15
N GLN A 82 -14.92 2.65 -12.25
CA GLN A 82 -15.27 2.20 -13.61
C GLN A 82 -14.00 1.87 -14.40
N GLY A 83 -13.81 0.60 -14.74
CA GLY A 83 -12.56 0.14 -15.33
C GLY A 83 -12.57 -1.29 -15.84
N ARG A 84 -11.39 -1.77 -16.24
CA ARG A 84 -11.12 -3.13 -16.73
C ARG A 84 -10.08 -3.79 -15.83
N MET A 85 -10.12 -5.12 -15.73
CA MET A 85 -9.04 -5.85 -15.04
C MET A 85 -7.75 -5.75 -15.86
N VAL A 86 -6.61 -5.87 -15.18
CA VAL A 86 -5.31 -6.07 -15.79
C VAL A 86 -4.86 -7.50 -15.54
N GLY A 87 -4.33 -8.16 -16.56
CA GLY A 87 -3.80 -9.52 -16.49
C GLY A 87 -2.60 -9.69 -17.42
N LEU A 88 -2.34 -10.95 -17.84
CA LEU A 88 -1.18 -11.38 -18.64
C LEU A 88 -0.93 -10.55 -19.90
N HIS A 89 -2.00 -10.06 -20.55
CA HIS A 89 -1.94 -9.31 -21.82
C HIS A 89 -2.28 -7.82 -21.64
N GLY A 90 -2.24 -7.29 -20.42
CA GLY A 90 -2.66 -5.93 -20.11
C GLY A 90 -4.15 -5.85 -19.74
N MET A 91 -4.85 -4.81 -20.19
CA MET A 91 -6.28 -4.63 -19.86
C MET A 91 -7.16 -5.69 -20.54
N GLN A 92 -7.97 -6.39 -19.76
CA GLN A 92 -8.79 -7.52 -20.20
C GLN A 92 -10.25 -7.43 -19.73
N GLY A 93 -11.12 -8.15 -20.45
CA GLY A 93 -12.57 -8.18 -20.17
C GLY A 93 -13.30 -6.86 -20.50
N PRO A 94 -14.62 -6.80 -20.26
CA PRO A 94 -15.42 -5.61 -20.47
C PRO A 94 -15.16 -4.55 -19.39
N ILE A 95 -15.52 -3.30 -19.68
CA ILE A 95 -15.56 -2.24 -18.66
C ILE A 95 -16.65 -2.62 -17.64
N ARG A 96 -16.29 -2.59 -16.36
CA ARG A 96 -17.22 -2.80 -15.25
C ARG A 96 -17.28 -1.57 -14.37
N ARG A 97 -18.45 -1.34 -13.78
CA ARG A 97 -18.65 -0.40 -12.68
C ARG A 97 -18.85 -1.20 -11.40
N MET A 98 -18.12 -0.88 -10.34
CA MET A 98 -18.22 -1.58 -9.07
C MET A 98 -18.13 -0.61 -7.89
N THR A 99 -18.76 -1.00 -6.80
CA THR A 99 -18.62 -0.33 -5.51
C THR A 99 -17.31 -0.77 -4.86
N VAL A 100 -16.50 0.20 -4.43
CA VAL A 100 -15.21 -0.04 -3.79
C VAL A 100 -15.18 0.71 -2.47
N LYS A 101 -14.75 0.03 -1.41
CA LYS A 101 -14.39 0.66 -0.15
C LYS A 101 -12.97 1.20 -0.28
N VAL A 102 -12.80 2.52 -0.23
CA VAL A 102 -11.50 3.18 -0.20
C VAL A 102 -11.12 3.37 1.26
N ASP A 103 -9.97 2.85 1.65
CA ASP A 103 -9.52 2.76 3.04
C ASP A 103 -8.07 3.29 3.16
N PRO A 104 -7.88 4.62 3.20
CA PRO A 104 -6.54 5.20 3.23
C PRO A 104 -5.79 4.84 4.51
N GLN A 105 -4.54 4.41 4.36
CA GLN A 105 -3.69 3.97 5.46
C GLN A 105 -2.71 5.07 5.87
N CYS A 106 -2.36 5.08 7.16
CA CYS A 106 -1.38 6.01 7.72
C CYS A 106 -0.11 5.29 8.18
N ALA A 107 1.03 5.95 8.05
CA ALA A 107 2.29 5.59 8.65
C ALA A 107 2.65 6.70 9.65
N GLY A 108 2.30 6.54 10.92
CA GLY A 108 2.36 7.62 11.89
C GLY A 108 1.43 8.77 11.50
N PRO A 109 1.88 10.04 11.52
CA PRO A 109 1.06 11.19 11.13
C PRO A 109 0.88 11.33 9.62
N TRP A 110 1.58 10.56 8.78
CA TRP A 110 1.44 10.66 7.32
C TRP A 110 0.38 9.68 6.84
N CYS A 111 -0.67 10.20 6.23
CA CYS A 111 -1.80 9.43 5.72
C CYS A 111 -1.90 9.55 4.19
N ALA A 112 -2.36 8.47 3.56
CA ALA A 112 -2.69 8.50 2.16
C ALA A 112 -3.90 9.41 1.89
N SER A 113 -3.88 10.10 0.75
CA SER A 113 -5.03 10.85 0.27
C SER A 113 -6.08 9.93 -0.35
N TYR A 114 -7.34 10.40 -0.34
CA TYR A 114 -8.39 9.78 -1.13
C TYR A 114 -8.19 10.05 -2.61
N PRO A 115 -8.63 9.14 -3.50
CA PRO A 115 -8.66 9.42 -4.92
C PRO A 115 -9.58 10.59 -5.26
N GLU A 116 -9.16 11.37 -6.25
CA GLU A 116 -9.96 12.48 -6.78
C GLU A 116 -11.10 11.99 -7.68
N ASN A 117 -12.15 12.80 -7.82
CA ASN A 117 -13.24 12.46 -8.72
C ASN A 117 -12.77 12.50 -10.18
N GLY A 118 -12.96 11.41 -10.91
CA GLY A 118 -12.49 11.28 -12.30
C GLY A 118 -11.03 10.85 -12.43
N GLU A 119 -10.27 10.74 -11.34
CA GLU A 119 -8.87 10.31 -11.35
C GLU A 119 -8.73 8.96 -12.02
N ALA A 120 -7.83 8.87 -13.01
CA ALA A 120 -7.59 7.67 -13.80
C ALA A 120 -6.30 6.97 -13.36
N MET A 121 -6.42 5.73 -12.89
CA MET A 121 -5.30 4.98 -12.34
C MET A 121 -5.32 3.49 -12.74
N VAL A 122 -4.21 2.81 -12.47
CA VAL A 122 -4.11 1.35 -12.37
C VAL A 122 -3.67 0.99 -10.96
N GLY A 123 -4.37 0.09 -10.28
CA GLY A 123 -4.13 -0.18 -8.87
C GLY A 123 -4.58 -1.56 -8.41
N PHE A 124 -4.22 -1.87 -7.17
CA PHE A 124 -4.45 -3.15 -6.51
C PHE A 124 -5.67 -3.08 -5.61
N PHE A 125 -6.61 -3.99 -5.82
CA PHE A 125 -7.87 -4.05 -5.11
C PHE A 125 -7.98 -5.41 -4.42
N GLU A 126 -8.10 -5.40 -3.11
CA GLU A 126 -8.40 -6.61 -2.37
C GLU A 126 -9.81 -7.08 -2.70
N ARG A 127 -9.98 -8.38 -2.91
CA ARG A 127 -11.29 -9.03 -3.04
C ARG A 127 -11.57 -9.81 -1.77
N LYS A 128 -12.48 -9.28 -0.96
CA LYS A 128 -12.99 -9.97 0.23
C LYS A 128 -13.81 -11.20 -0.18
N PRO A 129 -13.93 -12.22 0.69
CA PRO A 129 -14.79 -13.39 0.46
C PRO A 129 -16.25 -13.03 0.15
N SER A 130 -16.77 -11.93 0.74
CA SER A 130 -18.10 -11.37 0.46
C SER A 130 -18.29 -10.84 -0.97
N GLY A 131 -17.21 -10.75 -1.75
CA GLY A 131 -17.21 -10.12 -3.07
C GLY A 131 -17.01 -8.61 -3.04
N GLN A 132 -16.94 -7.96 -1.87
CA GLN A 132 -16.59 -6.55 -1.77
C GLN A 132 -15.16 -6.30 -2.27
N ARG A 133 -14.94 -5.16 -2.92
CA ARG A 133 -13.59 -4.67 -3.27
C ARG A 133 -13.15 -3.61 -2.28
N VAL A 134 -11.89 -3.72 -1.85
CA VAL A 134 -11.24 -2.74 -0.97
C VAL A 134 -10.00 -2.20 -1.66
N PHE A 135 -9.84 -0.89 -1.68
CA PHE A 135 -8.65 -0.20 -2.16
C PHE A 135 -8.02 0.55 -0.99
N SER A 136 -6.80 0.16 -0.62
CA SER A 136 -6.13 0.69 0.56
C SER A 136 -4.85 1.43 0.16
N PRO A 137 -4.93 2.73 -0.18
CA PRO A 137 -3.75 3.50 -0.52
C PRO A 137 -2.87 3.70 0.72
N GLY A 138 -1.56 3.50 0.56
CA GLY A 138 -0.57 3.69 1.62
C GLY A 138 0.00 5.10 1.62
N ALA A 139 0.48 5.57 2.77
CA ALA A 139 1.09 6.89 2.94
C ALA A 139 2.27 7.15 1.99
N CYS A 140 3.01 6.09 1.62
CA CYS A 140 4.12 6.14 0.67
C CYS A 140 3.71 5.81 -0.79
N GLY A 141 2.42 5.66 -1.10
CA GLY A 141 1.94 5.22 -2.41
C GLY A 141 2.03 3.70 -2.63
N GLY A 142 2.25 3.29 -3.87
CA GLY A 142 2.39 1.87 -4.29
C GLY A 142 1.08 1.09 -4.47
N ALA A 143 -0.04 1.56 -3.92
CA ALA A 143 -1.35 0.93 -4.15
C ALA A 143 -1.90 1.19 -5.56
N SER A 144 -1.49 2.29 -6.19
CA SER A 144 -1.90 2.67 -7.53
C SER A 144 -0.84 3.50 -8.24
N PHE A 145 -0.94 3.54 -9.55
CA PHE A 145 -0.07 4.28 -10.45
C PHE A 145 -0.91 5.02 -11.49
N ALA A 146 -0.32 6.07 -12.06
CA ALA A 146 -0.93 6.77 -13.19
C ALA A 146 -1.32 5.77 -14.29
N ARG A 147 -2.50 5.97 -14.89
CA ARG A 147 -3.03 5.11 -15.96
C ARG A 147 -2.30 5.37 -17.29
N THR A 148 -1.08 4.87 -17.38
CA THR A 148 -0.28 4.89 -18.61
C THR A 148 -0.20 3.50 -19.23
N TYR A 149 0.00 3.43 -20.54
CA TYR A 149 0.26 2.15 -21.22
C TYR A 149 1.48 1.44 -20.60
N GLN A 150 2.54 2.20 -20.30
CA GLN A 150 3.77 1.68 -19.69
C GLN A 150 3.52 1.00 -18.34
N ASN A 151 2.80 1.64 -17.41
CA ASN A 151 2.53 1.05 -16.09
C ASN A 151 1.65 -0.21 -16.20
N ILE A 152 0.66 -0.21 -17.10
CA ILE A 152 -0.16 -1.40 -17.36
C ILE A 152 0.67 -2.54 -17.93
N GLN A 153 1.61 -2.26 -18.85
CA GLN A 153 2.48 -3.28 -19.43
C GLN A 153 3.49 -3.83 -18.42
N ARG A 154 4.06 -2.99 -17.55
CA ARG A 154 4.94 -3.41 -16.45
C ARG A 154 4.25 -4.40 -15.50
N LEU A 155 3.00 -4.11 -15.13
CA LEU A 155 2.20 -5.03 -14.32
C LEU A 155 1.82 -6.31 -15.10
N ALA A 156 1.51 -6.18 -16.39
CA ALA A 156 1.20 -7.32 -17.25
C ALA A 156 2.42 -8.25 -17.45
N SER A 157 3.65 -7.72 -17.55
CA SER A 157 4.86 -8.55 -17.64
C SER A 157 5.06 -9.40 -16.41
N CYS A 158 4.79 -8.87 -15.21
CA CYS A 158 4.93 -9.64 -13.98
C CYS A 158 3.95 -10.82 -13.89
N PHE A 159 2.74 -10.68 -14.43
CA PHE A 159 1.85 -11.83 -14.56
C PHE A 159 2.43 -12.93 -15.45
N ARG A 160 3.15 -12.57 -16.54
CA ARG A 160 3.67 -13.54 -17.51
C ARG A 160 4.88 -14.32 -16.99
N SER A 161 5.79 -13.64 -16.31
CA SER A 161 7.00 -14.24 -15.78
C SER A 161 6.77 -15.02 -14.48
N GLY A 162 5.65 -14.77 -13.77
CA GLY A 162 5.41 -15.32 -12.44
C GLY A 162 6.29 -14.70 -11.34
N ALA A 163 7.25 -13.85 -11.71
CA ALA A 163 8.11 -13.07 -10.84
C ALA A 163 8.32 -11.68 -11.45
N CYS A 164 8.02 -10.61 -10.71
CA CYS A 164 8.52 -9.28 -11.05
C CYS A 164 10.00 -9.21 -10.67
N ILE A 165 10.87 -8.98 -11.65
CA ILE A 165 12.29 -8.64 -11.48
C ILE A 165 12.61 -7.41 -12.31
#